data_AF-A0AA85AHA8-F1
#
_entry.id   AF-A0AA85AHA8-F1
#
_cell.length_a   1.000
_cell.length_b   1.000
_cell.length_c   1.000
_cell.angle_alpha   90.00
_cell.angle_beta   90.00
_cell.angle_gamma   90.00
#
_symmetry.space_group_name_H-M   'P 1'
#
loop_
_entity.id
_entity.type
_entity.pdbx_description
1 polymer ?
#
loop_
_entity_poly.entity_id
_entity_poly.type
_entity_poly.pdbx_seq_one_letter_code
_entity_poly.pdbx_strand_id
1 'polypeptide(L)'
;MLISFLFIVSYHYFYHYYFQNNKIHIVSLIESDKDFNYINVLIKSILYHQKRFHCQNNKCCLSDLCKRSKTGNFPCSHKKILKTNGPITFHFITDKSTQLKFQKMEQSWQLINVKFQFYEYQHYLDKIKWVLSKRSSDIKSCLKLLLPEILPKSVKQVIVLDTCLLLNTDINELWDHFRYFKSSQMLGVTMEQNPEFEVVMKSLIKGWRGYGYNSGVVLMDLAKLRSAVWNHLWMSAIKFVMKATRYLSAGEQGVINLIMFRNNEIFYKIPCEWNIQLSSGVDVHRCPVSWLAENSLLNNRDLMYGKQPKIVYLNHQVKPEYLNLENILNVDTNVSLTTYNANLLYMVYLKEYFKYRHISQKCFY
;
A
#
# COMPACT_ATOMS: atom_id res chain seq x y z
N MET A 1 -28.55 -39.36 -5.94
CA MET A 1 -28.53 -38.21 -6.87
C MET A 1 -28.85 -36.87 -6.19
N LEU A 2 -29.85 -36.80 -5.29
CA LEU A 2 -30.20 -35.56 -4.57
C LEU A 2 -29.15 -35.07 -3.57
N ILE A 3 -28.48 -35.97 -2.85
CA ILE A 3 -27.44 -35.62 -1.86
C ILE A 3 -26.21 -34.98 -2.54
N SER A 4 -25.80 -35.50 -3.71
CA SER A 4 -24.72 -34.93 -4.51
C SER A 4 -25.07 -33.54 -5.07
N PHE A 5 -26.34 -33.29 -5.43
CA PHE A 5 -26.81 -31.99 -5.90
C PHE A 5 -26.82 -30.93 -4.78
N LEU A 6 -27.27 -31.30 -3.57
CA LEU A 6 -27.26 -30.40 -2.39
C LEU A 6 -25.84 -30.03 -1.93
N PHE A 7 -24.88 -30.98 -2.01
CA PHE A 7 -23.47 -30.69 -1.77
C PHE A 7 -22.88 -29.75 -2.81
N ILE A 8 -23.21 -29.91 -4.09
CA ILE A 8 -22.73 -29.03 -5.17
C ILE A 8 -23.31 -27.63 -5.01
N VAL A 9 -24.60 -27.49 -4.70
CA VAL A 9 -25.26 -26.19 -4.52
C VAL A 9 -24.75 -25.45 -3.27
N SER A 10 -24.59 -26.14 -2.13
CA SER A 10 -24.02 -25.50 -0.92
C SER A 10 -22.55 -25.14 -1.09
N TYR A 11 -21.76 -25.97 -1.79
CA TYR A 11 -20.38 -25.67 -2.14
C TYR A 11 -20.30 -24.46 -3.08
N HIS A 12 -21.14 -24.39 -4.12
CA HIS A 12 -21.17 -23.24 -5.03
C HIS A 12 -21.60 -21.96 -4.32
N TYR A 13 -22.61 -22.03 -3.43
CA TYR A 13 -23.07 -20.88 -2.65
C TYR A 13 -22.02 -20.40 -1.65
N PHE A 14 -21.37 -21.32 -0.91
CA PHE A 14 -20.26 -20.99 -0.01
C PHE A 14 -19.09 -20.39 -0.78
N TYR A 15 -18.73 -20.96 -1.92
CA TYR A 15 -17.63 -20.45 -2.75
C TYR A 15 -17.95 -19.06 -3.29
N HIS A 16 -19.17 -18.82 -3.78
CA HIS A 16 -19.61 -17.53 -4.28
C HIS A 16 -19.72 -16.47 -3.17
N TYR A 17 -20.18 -16.85 -1.97
CA TYR A 17 -20.24 -16.01 -0.78
C TYR A 17 -18.82 -15.65 -0.25
N TYR A 18 -17.92 -16.64 -0.18
CA TYR A 18 -16.52 -16.43 0.19
C TYR A 18 -15.78 -15.55 -0.83
N PHE A 19 -16.01 -15.76 -2.13
CA PHE A 19 -15.40 -14.95 -3.19
C PHE A 19 -15.85 -13.49 -3.17
N GLN A 20 -17.12 -13.23 -2.84
CA GLN A 20 -17.63 -11.85 -2.75
C GLN A 20 -17.21 -11.15 -1.46
N ASN A 21 -17.10 -11.87 -0.34
CA ASN A 21 -16.69 -11.28 0.94
C ASN A 21 -15.17 -11.11 1.11
N ASN A 22 -14.36 -11.76 0.26
CA ASN A 22 -12.90 -11.64 0.30
C ASN A 22 -12.32 -10.82 -0.86
N LYS A 23 -13.13 -9.91 -1.42
CA LYS A 23 -12.71 -8.99 -2.48
C LYS A 23 -11.92 -7.83 -1.87
N ILE A 24 -10.66 -7.69 -2.28
CA ILE A 24 -9.79 -6.59 -1.84
C ILE A 24 -9.94 -5.42 -2.82
N HIS A 25 -10.09 -4.22 -2.26
CA HIS A 25 -10.06 -2.98 -3.03
C HIS A 25 -8.83 -2.16 -2.66
N ILE A 26 -8.00 -1.86 -3.65
CA ILE A 26 -6.77 -1.08 -3.48
C ILE A 26 -6.92 0.21 -4.28
N VAL A 27 -6.57 1.34 -3.69
CA VAL A 27 -6.69 2.67 -4.32
C VAL A 27 -5.32 3.32 -4.38
N SER A 28 -4.96 3.86 -5.54
CA SER A 28 -3.75 4.68 -5.70
C SER A 28 -4.06 5.92 -6.52
N LEU A 29 -3.52 7.05 -6.08
CA LEU A 29 -3.49 8.30 -6.85
C LEU A 29 -2.24 8.30 -7.72
N ILE A 30 -2.41 8.42 -9.03
CA ILE A 30 -1.32 8.40 -10.01
C ILE A 30 -1.24 9.79 -10.63
N GLU A 31 -0.21 10.55 -10.26
CA GLU A 31 -0.11 11.96 -10.60
C GLU A 31 0.58 12.22 -11.94
N SER A 32 1.42 11.27 -12.37
CA SER A 32 2.17 11.39 -13.62
C SER A 32 2.60 10.03 -14.17
N ASP A 33 3.09 10.04 -15.41
CA ASP A 33 3.69 8.87 -16.05
C ASP A 33 4.91 8.31 -15.31
N LYS A 34 5.57 9.10 -14.46
CA LYS A 34 6.70 8.63 -13.64
C LYS A 34 6.27 7.54 -12.66
N ASP A 35 5.01 7.56 -12.23
CA ASP A 35 4.42 6.59 -11.32
C ASP A 35 4.15 5.23 -11.97
N PHE A 36 4.16 5.16 -13.31
CA PHE A 36 3.79 3.94 -14.04
C PHE A 36 4.65 2.74 -13.64
N ASN A 37 5.97 2.94 -13.57
CA ASN A 37 6.89 1.87 -13.20
C ASN A 37 6.70 1.44 -11.74
N TYR A 38 6.48 2.40 -10.84
CA TYR A 38 6.26 2.13 -9.43
C TYR A 38 4.99 1.33 -9.20
N ILE A 39 3.87 1.70 -9.83
CA ILE A 39 2.62 0.95 -9.73
C ILE A 39 2.78 -0.44 -10.35
N ASN A 40 3.44 -0.58 -11.51
CA ASN A 40 3.69 -1.88 -12.11
C ASN A 40 4.48 -2.79 -11.14
N VAL A 41 5.52 -2.25 -10.52
CA VAL A 41 6.32 -2.96 -9.51
C VAL A 41 5.51 -3.29 -8.26
N LEU A 42 4.69 -2.35 -7.76
CA LEU A 42 3.79 -2.57 -6.62
C LEU A 42 2.81 -3.72 -6.91
N ILE A 43 2.12 -3.69 -8.05
CA ILE A 43 1.18 -4.77 -8.46
C ILE A 43 1.93 -6.11 -8.54
N LYS A 44 3.10 -6.15 -9.16
CA LYS A 44 3.92 -7.38 -9.23
C LYS A 44 4.28 -7.90 -7.84
N SER A 45 4.71 -7.04 -6.92
CA SER A 45 5.04 -7.43 -5.54
C SER A 45 3.80 -7.98 -4.81
N ILE A 46 2.63 -7.36 -4.99
CA ILE A 46 1.35 -7.84 -4.45
C ILE A 46 1.04 -9.24 -4.97
N LEU A 47 1.07 -9.44 -6.29
CA LEU A 47 0.74 -10.71 -6.92
C LEU A 47 1.75 -11.81 -6.55
N TYR A 48 3.02 -11.45 -6.45
CA TYR A 48 4.08 -12.38 -6.08
C TYR A 48 3.89 -12.92 -4.66
N HIS A 49 3.60 -12.06 -3.68
CA HIS A 49 3.31 -12.48 -2.32
C HIS A 49 1.94 -13.14 -2.14
N GLN A 50 0.99 -12.89 -3.05
CA GLN A 50 -0.21 -13.71 -3.22
C GLN A 50 0.02 -15.02 -3.97
N LYS A 51 1.27 -15.32 -4.36
CA LYS A 51 1.68 -16.52 -5.10
C LYS A 51 1.05 -16.65 -6.50
N ARG A 52 0.48 -15.57 -7.04
CA ARG A 52 -0.16 -15.47 -8.37
C ARG A 52 0.88 -15.34 -9.49
N PHE A 53 1.79 -16.31 -9.58
CA PHE A 53 2.84 -16.33 -10.59
C PHE A 53 3.30 -17.75 -10.96
N HIS A 54 3.90 -17.90 -12.14
CA HIS A 54 4.37 -19.16 -12.71
C HIS A 54 5.70 -19.61 -12.10
N CYS A 55 5.68 -20.08 -10.87
CA CYS A 55 6.89 -20.47 -10.15
C CYS A 55 7.61 -21.74 -10.65
N GLN A 56 7.00 -22.49 -11.56
CA GLN A 56 7.67 -23.58 -12.27
C GLN A 56 8.65 -23.05 -13.33
N ASN A 57 8.47 -21.81 -13.76
CA ASN A 57 9.38 -21.15 -14.70
C ASN A 57 10.46 -20.41 -13.93
N ASN A 58 11.71 -20.86 -14.06
CA ASN A 58 12.86 -20.24 -13.39
C ASN A 58 13.02 -18.74 -13.71
N LYS A 59 12.59 -18.29 -14.90
CA LYS A 59 12.62 -16.85 -15.27
C LYS A 59 11.63 -16.00 -14.48
N CYS A 60 10.63 -16.63 -13.87
CA CYS A 60 9.59 -15.99 -13.07
C CYS A 60 9.87 -16.08 -11.57
N CYS A 61 11.00 -16.64 -11.20
CA CYS A 61 11.35 -16.88 -9.82
C CYS A 61 12.29 -15.79 -9.28
N LEU A 62 11.87 -15.11 -8.20
CA LEU A 62 12.69 -14.09 -7.52
C LEU A 62 13.13 -14.50 -6.11
N SER A 63 12.56 -15.58 -5.55
CA SER A 63 12.74 -15.98 -4.15
C SER A 63 12.61 -17.49 -3.93
N ASP A 64 12.75 -17.92 -2.68
CA ASP A 64 12.57 -19.31 -2.25
C ASP A 64 11.12 -19.82 -2.40
N LEU A 65 10.16 -18.94 -2.70
CA LEU A 65 8.79 -19.32 -3.05
C LEU A 65 8.69 -20.20 -4.31
N CYS A 66 9.78 -20.40 -5.05
CA CYS A 66 9.82 -21.38 -6.15
C CYS A 66 10.51 -22.68 -5.75
N LYS A 67 11.09 -22.78 -4.54
CA LYS A 67 11.63 -24.03 -4.04
C LYS A 67 10.50 -25.01 -3.82
N ARG A 68 10.70 -26.25 -4.25
CA ARG A 68 9.76 -27.35 -3.97
C ARG A 68 9.70 -27.52 -2.46
N SER A 69 8.48 -27.69 -1.94
CA SER A 69 8.27 -28.09 -0.55
C SER A 69 8.93 -29.45 -0.28
N LYS A 70 9.07 -29.82 1.00
CA LYS A 70 9.52 -31.18 1.41
C LYS A 70 8.72 -32.32 0.76
N THR A 71 7.50 -32.04 0.30
CA THR A 71 6.61 -32.98 -0.40
C THR A 71 6.76 -32.98 -1.93
N GLY A 72 7.74 -32.25 -2.48
CA GLY A 72 8.01 -32.16 -3.92
C GLY A 72 7.12 -31.16 -4.69
N ASN A 73 6.06 -30.63 -4.08
CA ASN A 73 5.12 -29.69 -4.71
C ASN A 73 5.58 -28.24 -4.62
N PHE A 74 5.34 -27.45 -5.66
CA PHE A 74 5.51 -26.00 -5.65
C PHE A 74 4.42 -25.32 -4.80
N PRO A 75 4.75 -24.28 -4.02
CA PRO A 75 3.79 -23.62 -3.13
C PRO A 75 2.75 -22.75 -3.86
N CYS A 76 2.95 -22.50 -5.14
CA CYS A 76 2.26 -21.58 -6.05
C CYS A 76 1.46 -22.38 -7.09
N SER A 77 0.51 -23.18 -6.60
CA SER A 77 -0.39 -23.96 -7.46
C SER A 77 -1.60 -23.10 -7.86
N HIS A 78 -1.77 -22.87 -9.16
CA HIS A 78 -2.87 -22.11 -9.75
C HIS A 78 -4.25 -22.50 -9.19
N LYS A 79 -4.54 -23.81 -9.14
CA LYS A 79 -5.81 -24.36 -8.63
C LYS A 79 -6.01 -24.13 -7.13
N LYS A 80 -4.91 -24.10 -6.36
CA LYS A 80 -4.95 -23.81 -4.91
C LYS A 80 -5.17 -22.32 -4.66
N ILE A 81 -4.52 -21.45 -5.43
CA ILE A 81 -4.58 -20.00 -5.24
C ILE A 81 -5.94 -19.43 -5.66
N LEU A 82 -6.55 -19.95 -6.74
CA LEU A 82 -7.94 -19.61 -7.09
C LEU A 82 -8.97 -20.04 -6.03
N LYS A 83 -8.58 -20.92 -5.10
CA LYS A 83 -9.40 -21.31 -3.94
C LYS A 83 -9.16 -20.45 -2.72
N THR A 84 -7.95 -19.94 -2.53
CA THR A 84 -7.57 -19.23 -1.31
C THR A 84 -7.67 -17.71 -1.44
N ASN A 85 -7.36 -17.14 -2.61
CA ASN A 85 -7.19 -15.71 -2.78
C ASN A 85 -8.35 -15.13 -3.58
N GLY A 86 -9.13 -14.23 -2.96
CA GLY A 86 -10.26 -13.55 -3.58
C GLY A 86 -9.86 -12.48 -4.61
N PRO A 87 -10.82 -11.90 -5.35
CA PRO A 87 -10.53 -10.90 -6.36
C PRO A 87 -9.87 -9.64 -5.81
N ILE A 88 -8.97 -9.03 -6.59
CA ILE A 88 -8.46 -7.69 -6.31
C ILE A 88 -9.05 -6.71 -7.34
N THR A 89 -9.55 -5.58 -6.88
CA THR A 89 -9.84 -4.43 -7.74
C THR A 89 -8.91 -3.29 -7.39
N PHE A 90 -8.08 -2.88 -8.34
CA PHE A 90 -7.29 -1.66 -8.26
C PHE A 90 -8.11 -0.49 -8.77
N HIS A 91 -8.19 0.57 -8.00
CA HIS A 91 -8.86 1.82 -8.32
C HIS A 91 -7.80 2.89 -8.49
N PHE A 92 -7.63 3.36 -9.72
CA PHE A 92 -6.64 4.37 -10.07
C PHE A 92 -7.33 5.71 -10.29
N ILE A 93 -6.93 6.68 -9.47
CA ILE A 93 -7.32 8.09 -9.66
C ILE A 93 -6.21 8.73 -10.47
N THR A 94 -6.48 9.12 -11.71
CA THR A 94 -5.43 9.51 -12.66
C THR A 94 -6.01 10.37 -13.77
N ASP A 95 -5.16 10.88 -14.68
CA ASP A 95 -5.63 11.55 -15.89
C ASP A 95 -5.90 10.58 -17.03
N LYS A 96 -6.57 11.07 -18.08
CA LYS A 96 -6.95 10.25 -19.24
C LYS A 96 -5.76 9.61 -19.97
N SER A 97 -4.64 10.32 -20.08
CA SER A 97 -3.45 9.83 -20.80
C SER A 97 -2.83 8.66 -20.06
N THR A 98 -2.64 8.80 -18.75
CA THR A 98 -2.11 7.74 -17.90
C THR A 98 -3.09 6.57 -17.79
N GLN A 99 -4.40 6.82 -17.71
CA GLN A 99 -5.43 5.77 -17.78
C GLN A 99 -5.27 4.88 -19.01
N LEU A 100 -5.11 5.47 -20.21
CA LEU A 100 -4.96 4.70 -21.45
C LEU A 100 -3.74 3.76 -21.43
N LYS A 101 -2.65 4.16 -20.77
CA LYS A 101 -1.45 3.32 -20.61
C LYS A 101 -1.72 2.13 -19.69
N PHE A 102 -2.36 2.37 -18.55
CA PHE A 102 -2.72 1.30 -17.62
C PHE A 102 -3.78 0.35 -18.18
N GLN A 103 -4.71 0.84 -19.00
CA GLN A 103 -5.67 -0.02 -19.70
C GLN A 103 -4.99 -0.96 -20.70
N LYS A 104 -4.01 -0.44 -21.48
CA LYS A 104 -3.18 -1.29 -22.35
C LYS A 104 -2.40 -2.33 -21.54
N MET A 105 -1.85 -1.92 -20.40
CA MET A 105 -1.17 -2.84 -19.48
C MET A 105 -2.10 -3.95 -18.99
N GLU A 106 -3.29 -3.62 -18.48
CA GLU A 106 -4.30 -4.58 -18.02
C GLU A 106 -4.67 -5.60 -19.10
N GLN A 107 -4.98 -5.11 -20.30
CA GLN A 107 -5.34 -5.95 -21.45
C GLN A 107 -4.23 -6.90 -21.86
N SER A 108 -2.98 -6.43 -21.83
CA SER A 108 -1.82 -7.24 -22.18
C SER A 108 -1.46 -8.28 -21.12
N TRP A 109 -1.79 -8.01 -19.86
CA TRP A 109 -1.41 -8.85 -18.73
C TRP A 109 -2.38 -10.03 -18.52
N GLN A 110 -3.66 -9.84 -18.82
CA GLN A 110 -4.70 -10.89 -18.73
C GLN A 110 -4.79 -11.56 -17.35
N LEU A 111 -4.61 -10.79 -16.28
CA LEU A 111 -4.66 -11.28 -14.90
C LEU A 111 -6.07 -11.81 -14.53
N ILE A 112 -6.10 -12.97 -13.90
CA ILE A 112 -7.29 -13.65 -13.40
C ILE A 112 -7.65 -13.08 -12.02
N ASN A 113 -8.92 -12.74 -11.84
CA ASN A 113 -9.44 -12.16 -10.60
C ASN A 113 -8.68 -10.89 -10.16
N VAL A 114 -8.18 -10.12 -11.13
CA VAL A 114 -7.65 -8.78 -10.94
C VAL A 114 -8.35 -7.88 -11.93
N LYS A 115 -8.80 -6.72 -11.48
CA LYS A 115 -9.47 -5.72 -12.33
C LYS A 115 -8.95 -4.34 -12.02
N PHE A 116 -8.77 -3.51 -13.04
CA PHE A 116 -8.47 -2.09 -12.88
C PHE A 116 -9.73 -1.26 -13.15
N GLN A 117 -9.93 -0.24 -12.32
CA GLN A 117 -10.98 0.75 -12.43
C GLN A 117 -10.34 2.13 -12.39
N PHE A 118 -10.80 3.03 -13.25
CA PHE A 118 -10.17 4.34 -13.45
C PHE A 118 -11.15 5.46 -13.15
N TYR A 119 -10.64 6.52 -12.53
CA TYR A 119 -11.39 7.72 -12.15
C TYR A 119 -10.58 8.95 -12.54
N GLU A 120 -11.11 9.74 -13.47
CA GLU A 120 -10.44 10.96 -13.94
C GLU A 120 -10.49 12.03 -12.85
N TYR A 121 -9.33 12.41 -12.30
CA TYR A 121 -9.29 13.32 -11.15
C TYR A 121 -9.80 14.73 -11.48
N GLN A 122 -9.77 15.12 -12.75
CA GLN A 122 -10.22 16.42 -13.26
C GLN A 122 -11.65 16.73 -12.82
N HIS A 123 -12.52 15.72 -12.75
CA HIS A 123 -13.92 15.87 -12.32
C HIS A 123 -14.08 16.30 -10.85
N TYR A 124 -13.03 16.15 -10.04
CA TYR A 124 -13.08 16.41 -8.60
C TYR A 124 -12.24 17.61 -8.17
N LEU A 125 -11.45 18.20 -9.08
CA LEU A 125 -10.56 19.32 -8.76
C LEU A 125 -11.32 20.54 -8.25
N ASP A 126 -12.53 20.81 -8.73
CA ASP A 126 -13.36 21.93 -8.26
C ASP A 126 -13.67 21.89 -6.77
N LYS A 127 -13.67 20.70 -6.15
CA LYS A 127 -13.92 20.53 -4.71
C LYS A 127 -12.72 20.90 -3.85
N ILE A 128 -11.53 20.98 -4.46
CA ILE A 128 -10.25 21.23 -3.78
C ILE A 128 -9.48 22.41 -4.38
N LYS A 129 -9.99 23.08 -5.42
CA LYS A 129 -9.33 24.24 -6.05
C LYS A 129 -9.13 25.44 -5.12
N TRP A 130 -9.93 25.51 -4.05
CA TRP A 130 -9.81 26.53 -3.02
C TRP A 130 -8.65 26.27 -2.06
N VAL A 131 -8.07 25.06 -2.08
CA VAL A 131 -6.94 24.66 -1.25
C VAL A 131 -5.64 25.20 -1.85
N LEU A 132 -4.90 25.94 -1.05
CA LEU A 132 -3.58 26.45 -1.44
C LEU A 132 -2.49 25.54 -0.86
N SER A 133 -1.48 25.22 -1.67
CA SER A 133 -0.26 24.54 -1.22
C SER A 133 0.98 25.15 -1.88
N LYS A 134 2.13 24.97 -1.24
CA LYS A 134 3.45 25.24 -1.83
C LYS A 134 3.79 24.32 -2.99
N ARG A 135 3.26 23.08 -2.99
CA ARG A 135 3.51 22.09 -4.05
C ARG A 135 2.20 21.61 -4.64
N SER A 136 2.14 21.51 -5.96
CA SER A 136 0.95 21.02 -6.68
C SER A 136 0.57 19.59 -6.31
N SER A 137 1.55 18.74 -5.98
CA SER A 137 1.34 17.37 -5.48
C SER A 137 0.52 17.35 -4.19
N ASP A 138 0.73 18.30 -3.28
CA ASP A 138 0.00 18.37 -2.00
C ASP A 138 -1.49 18.74 -2.21
N ILE A 139 -1.83 19.39 -3.33
CA ILE A 139 -3.23 19.65 -3.70
C ILE A 139 -3.85 18.37 -4.24
N LYS A 140 -3.17 17.69 -5.18
CA LYS A 140 -3.66 16.43 -5.75
C LYS A 140 -3.80 15.34 -4.68
N SER A 141 -2.89 15.28 -3.71
CA SER A 141 -2.96 14.30 -2.61
C SER A 141 -4.24 14.44 -1.77
N CYS A 142 -4.86 15.64 -1.72
CA CYS A 142 -6.16 15.86 -1.08
C CYS A 142 -7.31 15.10 -1.77
N LEU A 143 -7.15 14.60 -3.00
CA LEU A 143 -8.12 13.70 -3.64
C LEU A 143 -8.34 12.42 -2.82
N LYS A 144 -7.36 11.98 -2.02
CA LYS A 144 -7.53 10.88 -1.06
C LYS A 144 -8.63 11.15 -0.02
N LEU A 145 -8.91 12.41 0.31
CA LEU A 145 -9.97 12.79 1.23
C LEU A 145 -11.36 12.67 0.58
N LEU A 146 -11.43 12.68 -0.75
CA LEU A 146 -12.67 12.58 -1.54
C LEU A 146 -13.04 11.14 -1.92
N LEU A 147 -12.26 10.13 -1.50
CA LEU A 147 -12.52 8.72 -1.81
C LEU A 147 -13.94 8.23 -1.49
N PRO A 148 -14.59 8.65 -0.38
CA PRO A 148 -15.99 8.30 -0.11
C PRO A 148 -16.96 8.75 -1.22
N GLU A 149 -16.62 9.81 -1.95
CA GLU A 149 -17.42 10.34 -3.05
C GLU A 149 -16.98 9.78 -4.42
N ILE A 150 -15.67 9.68 -4.67
CA ILE A 150 -15.11 9.23 -5.95
C ILE A 150 -15.49 7.77 -6.24
N LEU A 151 -15.42 6.91 -5.22
CA LEU A 151 -15.61 5.47 -5.39
C LEU A 151 -17.10 5.08 -5.32
N PRO A 152 -17.54 4.06 -6.09
CA PRO A 152 -18.92 3.60 -6.08
C PRO A 152 -19.41 3.20 -4.68
N LYS A 153 -20.71 3.40 -4.39
CA LYS A 153 -21.33 3.04 -3.10
C LYS A 153 -21.18 1.55 -2.74
N SER A 154 -21.02 0.67 -3.74
CA SER A 154 -20.77 -0.75 -3.53
C SER A 154 -19.38 -1.07 -2.96
N VAL A 155 -18.41 -0.16 -3.08
CA VAL A 155 -17.08 -0.28 -2.48
C VAL A 155 -17.14 0.25 -1.05
N LYS A 156 -17.10 -0.65 -0.07
CA LYS A 156 -17.29 -0.30 1.35
C LYS A 156 -15.99 -0.02 2.09
N GLN A 157 -14.91 -0.70 1.73
CA GLN A 157 -13.60 -0.62 2.39
C GLN A 157 -12.51 -0.57 1.32
N VAL A 158 -11.41 0.13 1.57
CA VAL A 158 -10.27 0.23 0.64
C VAL A 158 -8.94 0.32 1.38
N ILE A 159 -7.89 -0.27 0.79
CA ILE A 159 -6.49 0.03 1.13
C ILE A 159 -6.02 1.15 0.20
N VAL A 160 -5.68 2.29 0.75
CA VAL A 160 -5.07 3.40 0.02
C VAL A 160 -3.56 3.25 0.09
N LEU A 161 -2.91 3.17 -1.07
CA LEU A 161 -1.48 2.94 -1.24
C LEU A 161 -0.88 4.02 -2.13
N ASP A 162 0.19 4.65 -1.66
CA ASP A 162 1.05 5.50 -2.50
C ASP A 162 1.76 4.70 -3.60
N THR A 163 2.24 5.39 -4.63
CA THR A 163 2.71 4.75 -5.86
C THR A 163 4.02 3.97 -5.67
N CYS A 164 4.94 4.47 -4.83
CA CYS A 164 6.29 3.94 -4.63
C CYS A 164 6.43 3.06 -3.39
N LEU A 165 5.55 2.06 -3.28
CA LEU A 165 5.55 1.04 -2.24
C LEU A 165 6.02 -0.32 -2.80
N LEU A 166 6.65 -1.12 -1.95
CA LEU A 166 6.91 -2.54 -2.19
C LEU A 166 6.24 -3.38 -1.10
N LEU A 167 5.46 -4.39 -1.51
CA LEU A 167 4.88 -5.37 -0.61
C LEU A 167 5.84 -6.55 -0.42
N ASN A 168 6.00 -6.98 0.83
CA ASN A 168 6.89 -8.07 1.24
C ASN A 168 6.14 -9.20 1.99
N THR A 169 4.81 -9.18 2.01
CA THR A 169 3.95 -10.22 2.61
C THR A 169 2.60 -10.31 1.89
N ASP A 170 1.70 -11.23 2.27
CA ASP A 170 0.38 -11.30 1.65
C ASP A 170 -0.51 -10.09 2.02
N ILE A 171 -1.02 -9.37 1.02
CA ILE A 171 -1.89 -8.20 1.20
C ILE A 171 -3.21 -8.54 1.92
N ASN A 172 -3.65 -9.80 1.88
CA ASN A 172 -4.81 -10.25 2.66
C ASN A 172 -4.62 -9.98 4.16
N GLU A 173 -3.38 -10.10 4.67
CA GLU A 173 -3.11 -9.80 6.08
C GLU A 173 -3.36 -8.32 6.40
N LEU A 174 -3.09 -7.40 5.47
CA LEU A 174 -3.40 -5.97 5.64
C LEU A 174 -4.91 -5.75 5.59
N TRP A 175 -5.59 -6.39 4.63
CA TRP A 175 -7.04 -6.31 4.48
C TRP A 175 -7.78 -6.81 5.72
N ASP A 176 -7.30 -7.89 6.35
CA ASP A 176 -7.89 -8.47 7.55
C ASP A 176 -7.89 -7.49 8.75
N HIS A 177 -7.07 -6.43 8.72
CA HIS A 177 -7.10 -5.41 9.78
C HIS A 177 -8.45 -4.69 9.89
N PHE A 178 -9.26 -4.63 8.83
CA PHE A 178 -10.62 -4.08 8.91
C PHE A 178 -11.50 -4.83 9.93
N ARG A 179 -11.26 -6.13 10.16
CA ARG A 179 -12.01 -6.93 11.13
C ARG A 179 -11.72 -6.54 12.58
N TYR A 180 -10.58 -5.87 12.82
CA TYR A 180 -10.21 -5.38 14.15
C TYR A 180 -10.67 -3.95 14.42
N PHE A 181 -11.33 -3.29 13.46
CA PHE A 181 -11.88 -1.96 13.68
C PHE A 181 -13.02 -2.04 14.71
N LYS A 182 -12.94 -1.21 15.74
CA LYS A 182 -14.09 -0.92 16.60
C LYS A 182 -15.21 -0.26 15.80
N SER A 183 -16.42 -0.26 16.34
CA SER A 183 -17.59 0.36 15.69
C SER A 183 -17.33 1.82 15.29
N SER A 184 -16.67 2.61 16.15
CA SER A 184 -16.30 4.01 15.90
C SER A 184 -15.18 4.22 14.88
N GLN A 185 -14.31 3.22 14.68
CA GLN A 185 -13.12 3.37 13.85
C GLN A 185 -13.46 3.26 12.36
N MET A 186 -12.96 4.21 11.58
CA MET A 186 -13.19 4.32 10.13
C MET A 186 -11.91 4.53 9.32
N LEU A 187 -10.79 4.88 9.97
CA LEU A 187 -9.48 5.04 9.34
C LEU A 187 -8.43 4.19 10.06
N GLY A 188 -7.68 3.38 9.32
CA GLY A 188 -6.49 2.69 9.81
C GLY A 188 -5.24 3.39 9.30
N VAL A 189 -4.32 3.74 10.19
CA VAL A 189 -3.11 4.50 9.84
C VAL A 189 -1.87 3.92 10.48
N THR A 190 -0.73 4.12 9.84
CA THR A 190 0.60 3.73 10.34
C THR A 190 1.34 4.94 10.90
N MET A 191 2.12 4.73 11.94
CA MET A 191 2.91 5.82 12.55
C MET A 191 3.90 6.45 11.57
N GLU A 192 4.05 7.76 11.64
CA GLU A 192 5.13 8.49 10.99
C GLU A 192 6.45 8.13 11.67
N GLN A 193 7.51 7.94 10.90
CA GLN A 193 8.83 7.54 11.37
C GLN A 193 9.85 8.68 11.28
N ASN A 194 9.52 9.78 10.60
CA ASN A 194 10.37 10.96 10.53
C ASN A 194 9.99 12.01 11.62
N PRO A 195 10.92 12.40 12.52
CA PRO A 195 10.69 13.43 13.53
C PRO A 195 10.34 14.82 12.98
N GLU A 196 10.75 15.13 11.75
CA GLU A 196 10.50 16.45 11.14
C GLU A 196 9.01 16.76 11.03
N PHE A 197 8.16 15.73 10.86
CA PHE A 197 6.72 15.93 10.79
C PHE A 197 6.13 16.43 12.13
N GLU A 198 6.75 16.08 13.27
CA GLU A 198 6.35 16.63 14.57
C GLU A 198 6.51 18.16 14.62
N VAL A 199 7.57 18.68 14.02
CA VAL A 199 7.84 20.14 13.94
C VAL A 199 6.72 20.83 13.16
N VAL A 200 6.31 20.24 12.04
CA VAL A 200 5.18 20.74 11.24
C VAL A 200 3.91 20.80 12.09
N MET A 201 3.57 19.72 12.80
CA MET A 201 2.33 19.65 13.56
C MET A 201 2.35 20.53 14.83
N LYS A 202 3.50 20.67 15.50
CA LYS A 202 3.68 21.61 16.62
C LYS A 202 3.49 23.07 16.22
N SER A 203 3.85 23.42 14.98
CA SER A 203 3.60 24.78 14.45
C SER A 203 2.11 25.06 14.21
N LEU A 204 1.29 24.03 14.05
CA LEU A 204 -0.15 24.13 13.76
C LEU A 204 -1.03 24.01 15.00
N ILE A 205 -0.64 23.17 15.96
CA ILE A 205 -1.49 22.75 17.07
C ILE A 205 -0.71 22.83 18.38
N LYS A 206 -1.16 23.69 19.30
CA LYS A 206 -0.64 23.73 20.67
C LYS A 206 -0.92 22.40 21.37
N GLY A 207 0.10 21.81 21.99
CA GLY A 207 -0.01 20.56 22.73
C GLY A 207 0.20 19.29 21.91
N TRP A 208 0.58 19.40 20.63
CA TRP A 208 0.95 18.24 19.81
C TRP A 208 2.13 17.47 20.42
N ARG A 209 2.06 16.13 20.40
CA ARG A 209 3.11 15.22 20.90
C ARG A 209 3.36 14.06 19.95
N GLY A 210 4.63 13.77 19.69
CA GLY A 210 5.08 12.65 18.87
C GLY A 210 4.94 12.91 17.37
N TYR A 211 5.47 11.99 16.55
CA TYR A 211 5.65 12.28 15.12
C TYR A 211 4.35 12.27 14.32
N GLY A 212 3.22 11.82 14.88
CA GLY A 212 1.99 11.64 14.10
C GLY A 212 2.01 10.36 13.25
N TYR A 213 1.30 10.42 12.14
CA TYR A 213 1.00 9.28 11.27
C TYR A 213 1.28 9.60 9.81
N ASN A 214 1.71 8.61 9.07
CA ASN A 214 2.03 8.71 7.65
C ASN A 214 0.83 8.29 6.78
N SER A 215 0.57 9.00 5.68
CA SER A 215 -0.56 8.74 4.78
C SER A 215 -0.23 7.87 3.55
N GLY A 216 0.96 7.26 3.51
CA GLY A 216 1.36 6.38 2.42
C GLY A 216 0.63 5.03 2.38
N VAL A 217 0.20 4.54 3.54
CA VAL A 217 -0.65 3.35 3.68
C VAL A 217 -1.79 3.66 4.64
N VAL A 218 -3.02 3.67 4.12
CA VAL A 218 -4.22 4.00 4.90
C VAL A 218 -5.34 3.00 4.60
N LEU A 219 -5.97 2.46 5.64
CA LEU A 219 -7.20 1.70 5.51
C LEU A 219 -8.39 2.66 5.67
N MET A 220 -9.32 2.67 4.71
CA MET A 220 -10.51 3.50 4.80
C MET A 220 -11.79 2.67 4.75
N ASP A 221 -12.62 2.76 5.79
CA ASP A 221 -14.00 2.26 5.76
C ASP A 221 -14.90 3.33 5.15
N LEU A 222 -15.05 3.29 3.82
CA LEU A 222 -15.84 4.23 3.05
C LEU A 222 -17.32 4.18 3.43
N ALA A 223 -17.86 3.03 3.84
CA ALA A 223 -19.25 2.95 4.28
C ALA A 223 -19.48 3.77 5.56
N LYS A 224 -18.58 3.66 6.53
CA LYS A 224 -18.62 4.49 7.75
C LYS A 224 -18.34 5.96 7.43
N LEU A 225 -17.34 6.26 6.60
CA LEU A 225 -17.01 7.64 6.22
C LEU A 225 -18.18 8.35 5.51
N ARG A 226 -18.91 7.66 4.61
CA ARG A 226 -20.11 8.19 3.95
C ARG A 226 -21.28 8.43 4.91
N SER A 227 -21.37 7.62 5.97
CA SER A 227 -22.41 7.76 7.00
C SER A 227 -22.05 8.82 8.04
N ALA A 228 -20.77 9.17 8.14
CA ALA A 228 -20.27 10.23 9.00
C ALA A 228 -20.27 11.59 8.29
N VAL A 229 -20.04 12.66 9.05
CA VAL A 229 -19.84 14.02 8.53
C VAL A 229 -18.41 14.22 7.98
N TRP A 230 -17.86 13.23 7.28
CA TRP A 230 -16.46 13.20 6.83
C TRP A 230 -16.09 14.44 6.00
N ASN A 231 -16.96 14.84 5.07
CA ASN A 231 -16.73 16.03 4.25
C ASN A 231 -16.55 17.29 5.08
N HIS A 232 -17.39 17.45 6.11
CA HIS A 232 -17.26 18.56 7.04
C HIS A 232 -15.95 18.49 7.83
N LEU A 233 -15.55 17.31 8.31
CA LEU A 233 -14.32 17.12 9.09
C LEU A 233 -13.07 17.56 8.32
N TRP A 234 -12.85 17.02 7.11
CA TRP A 234 -11.64 17.35 6.37
C TRP A 234 -11.65 18.79 5.84
N MET A 235 -12.81 19.32 5.41
CA MET A 235 -12.91 20.72 4.98
C MET A 235 -12.63 21.68 6.14
N SER A 236 -13.18 21.41 7.33
CA SER A 236 -12.92 22.20 8.52
C SER A 236 -11.45 22.14 8.94
N ALA A 237 -10.81 20.97 8.83
CA ALA A 237 -9.40 20.78 9.12
C ALA A 237 -8.52 21.58 8.14
N ILE A 238 -8.77 21.52 6.83
CA ILE A 238 -8.03 22.33 5.84
C ILE A 238 -8.21 23.82 6.11
N LYS A 239 -9.45 24.30 6.35
CA LYS A 239 -9.70 25.71 6.67
C LYS A 239 -8.94 26.18 7.90
N PHE A 240 -8.85 25.32 8.93
CA PHE A 240 -8.06 25.61 10.12
C PHE A 240 -6.57 25.76 9.79
N VAL A 241 -5.99 24.82 9.04
CA VAL A 241 -4.58 24.89 8.62
C VAL A 241 -4.33 26.13 7.78
N MET A 242 -5.15 26.40 6.76
CA MET A 242 -5.00 27.58 5.91
C MET A 242 -5.15 28.90 6.67
N LYS A 243 -5.97 28.95 7.73
CA LYS A 243 -6.04 30.15 8.59
C LYS A 243 -4.74 30.38 9.36
N ALA A 244 -4.07 29.31 9.79
CA ALA A 244 -2.81 29.38 10.54
C ALA A 244 -1.59 29.64 9.64
N THR A 245 -1.49 28.95 8.49
CA THR A 245 -0.28 28.91 7.66
C THR A 245 -0.45 29.42 6.24
N ARG A 246 -1.64 29.88 5.85
CA ARG A 246 -2.04 30.31 4.48
C ARG A 246 -2.09 29.21 3.41
N TYR A 247 -1.35 28.13 3.60
CA TYR A 247 -1.29 26.98 2.69
C TYR A 247 -1.11 25.68 3.47
N LEU A 248 -1.44 24.55 2.86
CA LEU A 248 -1.11 23.23 3.40
C LEU A 248 0.39 22.96 3.25
N SER A 249 1.09 22.74 4.36
CA SER A 249 2.53 22.41 4.37
C SER A 249 2.83 20.91 4.28
N ALA A 250 1.85 20.07 4.61
CA ALA A 250 1.97 18.61 4.62
C ALA A 250 0.77 17.91 3.96
N GLY A 251 0.18 18.57 2.95
CA GLY A 251 -0.93 18.03 2.16
C GLY A 251 -2.07 17.45 2.99
N GLU A 252 -2.63 16.34 2.53
CA GLU A 252 -3.67 15.57 3.19
C GLU A 252 -3.17 14.89 4.48
N GLN A 253 -1.87 14.55 4.58
CA GLN A 253 -1.31 13.91 5.78
C GLN A 253 -1.50 14.81 7.00
N GLY A 254 -1.20 16.10 6.89
CA GLY A 254 -1.42 17.08 7.96
C GLY A 254 -2.90 17.22 8.33
N VAL A 255 -3.80 17.16 7.34
CA VAL A 255 -5.25 17.23 7.53
C VAL A 255 -5.76 16.01 8.31
N ILE A 256 -5.37 14.80 7.91
CA ILE A 256 -5.74 13.55 8.59
C ILE A 256 -5.23 13.55 10.04
N ASN A 257 -3.99 13.98 10.25
CA ASN A 257 -3.39 14.08 11.58
C ASN A 257 -4.10 15.10 12.48
N LEU A 258 -4.54 16.23 11.94
CA LEU A 258 -5.34 17.22 12.67
C LEU A 258 -6.72 16.66 13.05
N ILE A 259 -7.40 15.94 12.15
CA ILE A 259 -8.67 15.27 12.46
C ILE A 259 -8.46 14.26 13.59
N MET A 260 -7.41 13.43 13.48
CA MET A 260 -7.08 12.44 14.49
C MET A 260 -6.79 13.04 15.86
N PHE A 261 -6.05 14.16 15.92
CA PHE A 261 -5.79 14.83 17.18
C PHE A 261 -7.08 15.26 17.91
N ARG A 262 -8.14 15.55 17.15
CA ARG A 262 -9.46 15.95 17.69
C ARG A 262 -10.42 14.78 17.87
N ASN A 263 -10.21 13.67 17.17
CA ASN A 263 -11.14 12.55 17.06
C ASN A 263 -10.40 11.20 17.08
N ASN A 264 -9.56 10.95 18.07
CA ASN A 264 -8.70 9.75 18.09
C ASN A 264 -9.50 8.42 18.07
N GLU A 265 -10.74 8.43 18.56
CA GLU A 265 -11.66 7.28 18.59
C GLU A 265 -12.05 6.72 17.21
N ILE A 266 -11.89 7.53 16.14
CA ILE A 266 -12.22 7.11 14.77
C ILE A 266 -11.03 6.43 14.06
N PHE A 267 -9.87 6.36 14.73
CA PHE A 267 -8.63 5.83 14.15
C PHE A 267 -8.23 4.49 14.76
N TYR A 268 -7.76 3.59 13.89
CA TYR A 268 -7.15 2.32 14.20
C TYR A 268 -5.65 2.40 13.89
N LYS A 269 -4.79 2.00 14.84
CA LYS A 269 -3.35 1.98 14.64
C LYS A 269 -2.93 0.66 14.00
N ILE A 270 -2.40 0.73 12.78
CA ILE A 270 -1.81 -0.40 12.07
C ILE A 270 -0.37 -0.60 12.58
N PRO A 271 0.11 -1.86 12.77
CA PRO A 271 1.50 -2.13 13.10
C PRO A 271 2.48 -1.46 12.12
N CYS A 272 3.61 -0.97 12.64
CA CYS A 272 4.50 -0.10 11.87
C CYS A 272 5.19 -0.80 10.69
N GLU A 273 5.35 -2.13 10.75
CA GLU A 273 5.92 -2.93 9.66
C GLU A 273 5.13 -2.82 8.34
N TRP A 274 3.88 -2.36 8.39
CA TRP A 274 3.02 -2.11 7.23
C TRP A 274 3.29 -0.77 6.52
N ASN A 275 4.25 0.04 6.98
CA ASN A 275 4.68 1.25 6.28
C ASN A 275 6.07 1.70 6.78
N ILE A 276 7.10 0.94 6.40
CA ILE A 276 8.49 1.28 6.66
C ILE A 276 8.93 2.41 5.73
N GLN A 277 9.26 3.56 6.30
CA GLN A 277 9.54 4.78 5.55
C GLN A 277 11.04 4.92 5.31
N LEU A 278 11.41 5.37 4.11
CA LEU A 278 12.79 5.56 3.66
C LEU A 278 13.15 7.03 3.44
N SER A 279 12.41 7.98 4.01
CA SER A 279 12.73 9.40 3.92
C SER A 279 14.04 9.72 4.64
N SER A 280 14.74 10.75 4.17
CA SER A 280 15.89 11.32 4.91
C SER A 280 15.47 11.71 6.33
N GLY A 281 16.31 11.41 7.32
CA GLY A 281 16.04 11.73 8.73
C GLY A 281 15.10 10.75 9.46
N VAL A 282 14.74 9.62 8.85
CA VAL A 282 13.90 8.61 9.51
C VAL A 282 14.53 8.08 10.80
N ASP A 283 13.74 7.98 11.86
CA ASP A 283 14.12 7.33 13.10
C ASP A 283 13.85 5.81 12.99
N VAL A 284 14.90 5.04 12.69
CA VAL A 284 14.81 3.58 12.55
C VAL A 284 14.43 2.85 13.83
N HIS A 285 14.58 3.47 15.01
CA HIS A 285 14.17 2.87 16.28
C HIS A 285 12.66 2.94 16.50
N ARG A 286 11.97 3.79 15.74
CA ARG A 286 10.52 3.96 15.81
C ARG A 286 9.77 2.79 15.19
N CYS A 287 10.36 2.13 14.20
CA CYS A 287 9.92 0.84 13.70
C CYS A 287 11.12 -0.09 13.45
N PRO A 288 11.57 -0.83 14.48
CA PRO A 288 12.72 -1.70 14.38
C PRO A 288 12.45 -2.91 13.46
N VAL A 289 12.98 -2.87 12.23
CA VAL A 289 12.88 -3.96 11.25
C VAL A 289 14.21 -4.29 10.57
N SER A 290 14.35 -5.57 10.21
CA SER A 290 15.48 -6.08 9.43
C SER A 290 14.92 -6.74 8.17
N TRP A 291 15.29 -6.26 6.98
CA TRP A 291 14.80 -6.82 5.71
C TRP A 291 15.76 -7.91 5.21
N LEU A 292 15.40 -9.16 5.45
CA LEU A 292 16.23 -10.31 5.08
C LEU A 292 15.64 -11.07 3.91
N ALA A 293 16.51 -11.69 3.12
CA ALA A 293 16.10 -12.74 2.18
C ALA A 293 15.63 -13.99 2.95
N GLU A 294 14.69 -14.73 2.35
CA GLU A 294 14.04 -15.89 2.98
C GLU A 294 15.03 -17.03 3.33
N ASN A 295 16.06 -17.27 2.52
CA ASN A 295 17.17 -18.17 2.85
C ASN A 295 17.94 -17.76 4.10
N SER A 296 18.16 -16.46 4.29
CA SER A 296 18.85 -15.93 5.47
C SER A 296 17.98 -16.05 6.72
N LEU A 297 16.65 -15.98 6.58
CA LEU A 297 15.70 -16.20 7.68
C LEU A 297 15.74 -17.64 8.20
N LEU A 298 15.93 -18.65 7.36
CA LEU A 298 15.96 -20.06 7.81
C LEU A 298 17.20 -20.38 8.64
N ASN A 299 18.33 -19.75 8.34
CA ASN A 299 19.60 -20.01 9.01
C ASN A 299 19.83 -19.13 10.25
N ASN A 300 19.16 -17.97 10.34
CA ASN A 300 19.50 -16.92 11.31
C ASN A 300 18.29 -16.42 12.13
N ARG A 301 17.25 -17.23 12.36
CA ARG A 301 16.07 -16.80 13.14
C ARG A 301 16.43 -16.30 14.53
N ASP A 302 17.42 -16.91 15.17
CA ASP A 302 17.87 -16.56 16.52
C ASP A 302 18.76 -15.29 16.53
N LEU A 303 19.22 -14.84 15.36
CA LEU A 303 20.06 -13.63 15.18
C LEU A 303 19.24 -12.44 14.67
N MET A 304 17.93 -12.58 14.48
CA MET A 304 17.06 -11.52 13.99
C MET A 304 16.85 -10.43 15.06
N TYR A 305 17.47 -9.28 14.86
CA TYR A 305 17.09 -8.06 15.57
C TYR A 305 15.83 -7.48 14.89
N GLY A 306 14.65 -7.72 15.46
CA GLY A 306 13.38 -7.10 15.03
C GLY A 306 12.50 -7.92 14.06
N LYS A 307 11.45 -7.29 13.51
CA LYS A 307 10.50 -7.91 12.56
C LYS A 307 10.95 -7.74 11.10
N GLN A 308 10.38 -8.53 10.18
CA GLN A 308 10.49 -8.25 8.74
C GLN A 308 9.57 -7.08 8.35
N PRO A 309 9.98 -6.20 7.43
CA PRO A 309 9.06 -5.23 6.83
C PRO A 309 7.96 -5.96 6.06
N LYS A 310 6.73 -5.46 6.13
CA LYS A 310 5.58 -5.95 5.34
C LYS A 310 5.29 -5.07 4.13
N ILE A 311 5.40 -3.75 4.29
CA ILE A 311 5.42 -2.78 3.19
C ILE A 311 6.57 -1.79 3.43
N VAL A 312 7.32 -1.50 2.36
CA VAL A 312 8.39 -0.49 2.38
C VAL A 312 8.05 0.63 1.42
N TYR A 313 8.13 1.87 1.91
CA TYR A 313 7.73 3.09 1.25
C TYR A 313 8.94 3.94 0.88
N LEU A 314 9.16 4.13 -0.42
CA LEU A 314 10.19 5.01 -0.95
C LEU A 314 9.74 6.48 -0.96
N ASN A 315 9.54 7.05 0.22
CA ASN A 315 9.45 8.50 0.42
C ASN A 315 10.84 9.19 0.45
N HIS A 316 11.86 8.53 -0.09
CA HIS A 316 13.20 9.09 -0.31
C HIS A 316 13.22 10.07 -1.50
N GLN A 317 14.11 11.08 -1.45
CA GLN A 317 14.25 12.10 -2.50
C GLN A 317 14.91 11.53 -3.76
N VAL A 318 15.95 10.70 -3.59
CA VAL A 318 16.62 10.02 -4.69
C VAL A 318 15.82 8.79 -5.07
N LYS A 319 15.37 8.75 -6.32
CA LYS A 319 14.55 7.69 -6.90
C LYS A 319 15.40 6.69 -7.69
N PRO A 320 15.04 5.39 -7.74
CA PRO A 320 15.76 4.35 -8.47
C PRO A 320 16.10 4.72 -9.92
N GLU A 321 15.22 5.45 -10.62
CA GLU A 321 15.42 5.84 -12.02
C GLU A 321 16.60 6.80 -12.24
N TYR A 322 17.10 7.43 -11.18
CA TYR A 322 18.25 8.35 -11.24
C TYR A 322 19.59 7.69 -10.93
N LEU A 323 19.60 6.38 -10.65
CA LEU A 323 20.78 5.66 -10.19
C LEU A 323 21.35 4.75 -11.28
N ASN A 324 22.68 4.58 -11.25
CA ASN A 324 23.36 3.56 -12.05
C ASN A 324 23.18 2.17 -11.40
N LEU A 325 22.61 1.22 -12.15
CA LEU A 325 22.31 -0.14 -11.69
C LEU A 325 23.55 -0.93 -11.22
N GLU A 326 24.71 -0.73 -11.85
CA GLU A 326 25.93 -1.48 -11.51
C GLU A 326 26.37 -1.20 -10.06
N ASN A 327 26.20 0.03 -9.60
CA ASN A 327 26.57 0.44 -8.24
C ASN A 327 25.63 -0.15 -7.17
N ILE A 328 24.39 -0.50 -7.54
CA ILE A 328 23.37 -1.01 -6.61
C ILE A 328 23.55 -2.51 -6.38
N LEU A 329 23.91 -3.25 -7.44
CA LEU A 329 24.05 -4.70 -7.39
C LEU A 329 25.27 -5.16 -6.57
N ASN A 330 26.32 -4.33 -6.51
CA ASN A 330 27.59 -4.66 -5.85
C ASN A 330 27.60 -4.44 -4.33
N VAL A 331 26.56 -3.85 -3.74
CA VAL A 331 26.53 -3.58 -2.28
C VAL A 331 26.23 -4.85 -1.51
N ASP A 332 27.09 -5.24 -0.56
CA ASP A 332 26.81 -6.37 0.32
C ASP A 332 25.67 -6.02 1.29
N THR A 333 24.55 -6.73 1.17
CA THR A 333 23.35 -6.56 2.00
C THR A 333 23.26 -7.61 3.11
N ASN A 334 24.26 -8.50 3.24
CA ASN A 334 24.31 -9.54 4.27
C ASN A 334 24.75 -9.02 5.65
N VAL A 335 25.18 -7.76 5.74
CA VAL A 335 25.53 -7.06 7.01
C VAL A 335 24.29 -6.78 7.90
N SER A 336 23.11 -7.25 7.48
CA SER A 336 21.76 -6.90 7.97
C SER A 336 21.30 -7.53 9.27
N LEU A 337 22.11 -8.35 9.94
CA LEU A 337 21.63 -9.12 11.09
C LEU A 337 21.72 -8.38 12.43
N THR A 338 22.57 -7.36 12.55
CA THR A 338 22.95 -6.82 13.88
C THR A 338 22.50 -5.39 14.17
N THR A 339 22.10 -4.60 13.16
CA THR A 339 21.73 -3.18 13.37
C THR A 339 20.62 -2.69 12.43
N TYR A 340 19.70 -1.87 12.96
CA TYR A 340 18.72 -1.14 12.16
C TYR A 340 19.40 -0.01 11.39
N ASN A 341 19.30 -0.01 10.06
CA ASN A 341 20.02 0.95 9.23
C ASN A 341 19.15 1.40 8.04
N ALA A 342 18.83 2.70 7.99
CA ALA A 342 17.99 3.29 6.94
C ALA A 342 18.63 3.18 5.55
N ASN A 343 19.94 3.39 5.45
CA ASN A 343 20.68 3.25 4.18
C ASN A 343 20.64 1.81 3.70
N LEU A 344 20.79 0.84 4.60
CA LEU A 344 20.70 -0.57 4.23
C LEU A 344 19.30 -0.93 3.74
N LEU A 345 18.24 -0.49 4.45
CA LEU A 345 16.86 -0.69 4.02
C LEU A 345 16.59 -0.06 2.65
N TYR A 346 17.13 1.12 2.39
CA TYR A 346 17.08 1.77 1.08
C TYR A 346 17.79 0.95 -0.01
N MET A 347 18.99 0.45 0.26
CA MET A 347 19.71 -0.40 -0.70
C MET A 347 18.99 -1.72 -0.98
N VAL A 348 18.39 -2.35 0.04
CA VAL A 348 17.55 -3.54 -0.15
C VAL A 348 16.30 -3.19 -0.97
N TYR A 349 15.63 -2.07 -0.68
CA TYR A 349 14.51 -1.58 -1.49
C TYR A 349 14.89 -1.46 -2.96
N LEU A 350 16.04 -0.84 -3.28
CA LEU A 350 16.49 -0.67 -4.65
C LEU A 350 16.68 -2.03 -5.36
N LYS A 351 17.32 -2.99 -4.69
CA LYS A 351 17.51 -4.33 -5.23
C LYS A 351 16.16 -5.02 -5.50
N GLU A 352 15.24 -5.01 -4.54
CA GLU A 352 13.92 -5.61 -4.69
C GLU A 352 13.08 -4.91 -5.77
N TYR A 353 13.14 -3.58 -5.83
CA TYR A 353 12.50 -2.77 -6.86
C TYR A 353 12.96 -3.22 -8.26
N PHE A 354 14.27 -3.34 -8.48
CA PHE A 354 14.79 -3.79 -9.76
C PHE A 354 14.46 -5.25 -10.05
N LYS A 355 14.44 -6.15 -9.06
CA LYS A 355 13.97 -7.55 -9.26
C LYS A 355 12.54 -7.57 -9.81
N TYR A 356 11.61 -6.86 -9.18
CA TYR A 356 10.22 -6.76 -9.64
C TYR A 356 10.08 -5.95 -10.95
N ARG A 357 10.96 -4.99 -11.20
CA ARG A 357 10.96 -4.26 -12.47
C ARG A 357 11.26 -5.19 -13.64
N HIS A 358 12.26 -6.07 -13.49
CA HIS A 358 12.74 -6.96 -14.55
C HIS A 358 11.91 -8.23 -14.75
N ILE A 359 11.20 -8.73 -13.73
CA ILE A 359 10.32 -9.90 -13.93
C ILE A 359 9.25 -9.59 -14.98
N SER A 360 9.08 -10.49 -15.95
CA SER A 360 8.12 -10.30 -17.02
C SER A 360 6.68 -10.30 -16.49
N GLN A 361 5.81 -9.48 -17.05
CA GLN A 361 4.37 -9.54 -16.76
C GLN A 361 3.79 -10.92 -17.10
N LYS A 362 4.31 -11.60 -18.13
CA LYS A 362 3.93 -12.98 -18.50
C LYS A 362 4.18 -14.01 -17.39
N CYS A 363 4.87 -13.63 -16.32
CA CYS A 363 5.07 -14.48 -15.15
C CYS A 363 3.87 -14.53 -14.21
N PHE A 364 2.91 -13.62 -14.33
CA PHE A 364 1.77 -13.52 -13.43
C PHE A 364 0.48 -13.91 -14.13
N TYR A 365 -0.47 -14.41 -13.35
CA TYR A 365 -1.79 -14.83 -13.81
C TYR A 365 -2.86 -14.39 -12.84
#